data_AF-A0A924MAR0-F1
#
_entry.id   AF-A0A924MAR0-F1
#
_cell.length_a   1.000
_cell.length_b   1.000
_cell.length_c   1.000
_cell.angle_alpha   90.00
_cell.angle_beta   90.00
_cell.angle_gamma   90.00
#
_symmetry.space_group_name_H-M   'P 1'
#
loop_
_entity.id
_entity.type
_entity.pdbx_description
1 polymer ?
#
loop_
_entity_poly.entity_id
_entity_poly.type
_entity_poly.pdbx_seq_one_letter_code
_entity_poly.pdbx_strand_id
1 'polypeptide(L)' 'MITVNPQFIRDTAGKQLVVLPAKVFNSMMEELEDLEDIKRYDTAKKKKQYFVDADTAFKKIEAKRKKNV' A
#
# COMPACT_ATOMS: atom_id res chain seq x y z
N MET A 1 6.16 -2.87 18.37
CA MET A 1 4.87 -2.39 18.92
C MET A 1 4.93 -0.87 18.98
N ILE A 2 4.22 -0.21 18.09
CA ILE A 2 4.07 1.25 18.12
C ILE A 2 3.17 1.61 19.31
N THR A 3 3.68 2.42 20.23
CA THR A 3 2.85 2.98 21.31
C THR A 3 2.10 4.19 20.77
N VAL A 4 0.78 4.07 20.66
CA VAL A 4 -0.09 5.14 20.14
C VAL A 4 -0.81 5.79 21.32
N ASN A 5 -0.58 7.09 21.52
CA ASN A 5 -1.27 7.92 22.52
C ASN A 5 -2.02 9.05 21.79
N PRO A 6 -3.18 8.76 21.17
CA PRO A 6 -3.91 9.73 20.38
C PRO A 6 -4.62 10.75 21.26
N GLN A 7 -4.63 12.01 20.84
CA GLN A 7 -5.54 13.02 21.37
C GLN A 7 -6.71 13.23 20.41
N PHE A 8 -7.93 13.21 20.93
CA PHE A 8 -9.13 13.44 20.14
C PHE A 8 -9.61 14.88 20.32
N ILE A 9 -9.87 15.57 19.21
CA ILE A 9 -10.40 16.93 19.17
C ILE A 9 -11.73 16.88 18.43
N ARG A 10 -12.73 17.62 18.90
CA ARG A 10 -13.98 17.83 18.14
C ARG A 10 -13.97 19.24 17.58
N ASP A 11 -14.23 19.37 16.28
CA ASP A 11 -14.42 20.68 15.66
C ASP A 11 -15.83 21.24 15.97
N THR A 12 -16.04 22.51 15.62
CA THR A 12 -17.33 23.21 15.81
C THR A 12 -18.45 22.66 14.93
N ALA A 13 -18.12 21.87 13.90
CA ALA A 13 -19.07 21.16 13.04
C ALA A 13 -19.35 19.73 13.51
N GLY A 14 -18.79 19.30 14.65
CA GLY A 14 -18.98 17.97 15.24
C GLY A 14 -18.08 16.87 14.67
N LYS A 15 -17.10 17.19 13.82
CA LYS A 15 -16.14 16.20 13.30
C LYS A 15 -15.09 15.88 14.36
N GLN A 16 -14.75 14.59 14.48
CA GLN A 16 -13.71 14.11 15.36
C GLN A 16 -12.38 14.04 14.61
N LEU A 17 -11.38 14.74 15.14
CA LEU A 17 -10.01 14.80 14.66
C LEU A 17 -9.11 14.03 15.63
N VAL A 18 -8.03 13.44 15.12
CA VAL A 18 -7.02 12.73 15.92
C VAL A 18 -5.68 13.40 15.72
N VAL A 19 -5.05 13.78 16.82
CA VAL A 19 -3.70 14.35 16.84
C VAL A 19 -2.72 13.30 17.34
N LEU A 20 -1.67 13.10 16.55
CA LEU A 20 -0.58 12.17 16.82
C LEU A 20 0.75 12.87 16.56
N PRO A 21 1.82 12.51 17.28
CA PRO A 21 3.17 12.88 16.88
C PRO A 21 3.45 12.35 15.46
N ALA A 22 4.02 13.18 14.59
CA ALA A 22 4.29 12.82 13.20
C ALA A 22 5.12 11.52 13.07
N LYS A 23 6.06 11.29 13.99
CA LYS A 23 6.85 10.06 14.04
C LYS A 23 5.98 8.81 14.23
N VAL A 24 4.99 8.87 15.12
CA VAL A 24 4.08 7.74 15.37
C VAL A 24 3.23 7.46 14.14
N PHE A 25 2.70 8.51 13.51
CA PHE A 25 1.94 8.38 12.26
C PHE A 25 2.79 7.77 11.13
N ASN A 26 4.01 8.26 10.92
CA ASN A 26 4.90 7.75 9.87
C ASN A 26 5.25 6.27 10.10
N SER A 27 5.58 5.88 11.34
CA SER A 27 5.84 4.47 11.64
C SER A 27 4.62 3.58 11.44
N MET A 28 3.40 4.08 11.73
CA MET A 28 2.17 3.34 11.42
C MET A 28 1.97 3.18 9.91
N MET A 29 2.28 4.21 9.13
CA MET A 29 2.19 4.14 7.67
C MET A 29 3.19 3.13 7.09
N GLU A 30 4.42 3.10 7.58
CA GLU A 30 5.43 2.10 7.18
C GLU A 30 4.96 0.67 7.48
N GLU A 31 4.46 0.38 8.68
CA GLU A 31 3.93 -0.95 9.02
C GLU A 31 2.72 -1.34 8.14
N LEU A 32 1.89 -0.39 7.74
CA LEU A 32 0.77 -0.63 6.85
C LEU A 32 1.22 -0.95 5.42
N GLU A 33 2.27 -0.31 4.92
CA GLU A 33 2.86 -0.62 3.61
C GLU A 33 3.40 -2.04 3.56
N ASP A 34 4.12 -2.48 4.60
CA ASP A 34 4.62 -3.86 4.72
C ASP A 34 3.47 -4.89 4.69
N LEU A 35 2.38 -4.61 5.40
CA LEU A 35 1.18 -5.45 5.38
C LEU A 35 0.48 -5.46 4.01
N GLU A 36 0.50 -4.34 3.30
CA GLU A 36 -0.04 -4.26 1.95
C GLU A 36 0.77 -5.13 0.98
N ASP A 37 2.09 -5.13 1.10
CA ASP A 37 2.97 -5.97 0.29
C ASP A 37 2.72 -7.46 0.52
N ILE A 38 2.51 -7.88 1.77
CA ILE A 38 2.09 -9.26 2.10
C ILE A 38 0.75 -9.58 1.41
N LYS A 39 -0.24 -8.69 1.52
CA LYS A 39 -1.55 -8.88 0.89
C LYS A 39 -1.45 -8.97 -0.64
N ARG A 40 -0.60 -8.15 -1.26
CA ARG A 40 -0.35 -8.16 -2.71
C ARG A 40 0.33 -9.46 -3.14
N TYR A 41 1.31 -9.93 -2.37
CA TYR A 41 1.98 -11.21 -2.59
C TYR A 41 0.99 -12.38 -2.56
N ASP A 42 0.16 -12.47 -1.52
CA ASP A 42 -0.87 -13.51 -1.40
C ASP A 42 -1.85 -13.48 -2.57
N THR A 43 -2.28 -12.27 -2.96
CA THR A 43 -3.19 -12.07 -4.09
C THR A 43 -2.55 -12.52 -5.41
N ALA A 44 -1.26 -12.28 -5.60
CA ALA A 44 -0.51 -12.72 -6.77
C ALA A 44 -0.31 -14.25 -6.78
N LYS A 45 -0.05 -14.85 -5.62
CA LYS A 45 0.19 -16.29 -5.46
C LYS A 45 -1.07 -17.14 -5.54
N LYS A 46 -2.25 -16.59 -5.22
CA LYS A 46 -3.54 -17.26 -5.42
C LYS A 46 -3.87 -17.56 -6.89
N LYS A 47 -3.24 -16.87 -7.84
CA LYS A 47 -3.48 -17.07 -9.28
C LYS A 47 -2.58 -18.18 -9.84
N LYS A 48 -3.08 -18.94 -10.81
CA LYS A 48 -2.25 -19.90 -11.56
C LYS A 48 -1.08 -19.18 -12.22
N GLN A 49 0.13 -19.61 -11.90
CA GLN A 49 1.37 -19.05 -12.45
C GLN A 49 1.79 -19.88 -13.66
N TYR A 50 2.19 -19.21 -14.73
CA TYR A 50 2.70 -19.86 -15.95
C TYR A 50 4.10 -19.33 -16.24
N PHE A 51 4.97 -20.22 -16.71
CA PHE A 51 6.28 -19.80 -17.18
C PHE A 51 6.13 -18.99 -18.47
N VAL A 52 6.80 -17.84 -18.52
CA VAL A 52 6.93 -17.01 -19.70
C VAL A 52 8.40 -16.62 -19.80
N ASP A 53 8.97 -16.80 -20.98
CA ASP A 53 10.32 -16.34 -21.28
C ASP A 53 10.46 -14.81 -21.09
N ALA A 54 11.64 -14.38 -20.64
CA ALA A 54 11.89 -12.99 -20.25
C ALA A 54 11.67 -12.02 -21.43
N ASP A 55 12.17 -12.34 -22.62
CA ASP A 55 12.03 -11.47 -23.80
C ASP A 55 10.56 -11.32 -24.19
N THR A 56 9.81 -12.42 -24.10
CA THR A 56 8.37 -12.41 -24.36
C THR A 56 7.60 -11.57 -23.33
N ALA A 57 8.01 -11.64 -22.06
CA ALA A 57 7.40 -10.85 -21.00
C ALA A 57 7.66 -9.35 -21.19
N PHE A 58 8.91 -8.95 -21.44
CA PHE A 58 9.27 -7.55 -21.65
C PHE A 58 8.56 -6.94 -22.86
N LYS A 59 8.50 -7.65 -24.00
CA LYS A 59 7.76 -7.20 -25.19
C LYS A 59 6.28 -6.92 -24.88
N LYS A 60 5.63 -7.79 -24.10
CA LYS A 60 4.21 -7.61 -23.70
C LYS A 60 4.02 -6.41 -22.78
N ILE A 61 4.93 -6.18 -21.83
CA ILE A 61 4.88 -5.05 -20.90
C ILE A 61 5.04 -3.73 -21.65
N GLU A 62 6.05 -3.63 -22.52
CA GLU A 62 6.33 -2.41 -23.30
C GLU A 62 5.21 -2.08 -24.28
N ALA A 63 4.63 -3.09 -24.94
CA ALA A 63 3.45 -2.88 -25.79
C ALA A 63 2.26 -2.30 -25.01
N LYS A 64 2.07 -2.74 -23.76
CA LYS A 64 1.00 -2.20 -22.89
C LYS A 64 1.28 -0.77 -22.43
N ARG A 65 2.54 -0.43 -22.12
CA ARG A 65 2.95 0.94 -21.75
C ARG A 65 2.69 1.91 -22.90
N LYS A 66 3.10 1.57 -24.13
CA LYS A 66 2.88 2.40 -25.32
C LYS A 66 1.41 2.61 -25.70
N LYS A 67 0.50 1.72 -25.28
CA LYS A 67 -0.94 1.84 -25.54
C LYS A 67 -1.68 2.74 -24.55
N ASN A 68 -1.06 3.00 -23.40
CA ASN A 68 -1.61 3.83 -22.32
C ASN A 68 -0.95 5.22 -22.26
N VAL A 69 -0.14 5.56 -23.27
CA VAL A 69 0.38 6.89 -23.59
C VAL A 69 -0.38 7.37 -24.81
#